data_AF-A0A958Y0Z4-F1
#
_entry.id   AF-A0A958Y0Z4-F1
#
_cell.length_a   1.000
_cell.length_b   1.000
_cell.length_c   1.000
_cell.angle_alpha   90.00
_cell.angle_beta   90.00
_cell.angle_gamma   90.00
#
_symmetry.space_group_name_H-M   'P 1'
#
loop_
_entity.id
_entity.type
_entity.pdbx_description
1 polymer ?
#
loop_
_entity_poly.entity_id
_entity_poly.type
_entity_poly.pdbx_seq_one_letter_code
_entity_poly.pdbx_strand_id
1 'polypeptide(L)'
;MTSLTTTYNPINERQLLSSLRDELSLYQEESRFFHRILRKAQLSGKSKQEKIDSLICRLAAFRQETLPGLQKALRSLDGQNSNSTTADHGLSQVALFSEGMEEARRRLNMIKKEAFRELSSDIIPTSIW
;
A
#
# COMPACT_ATOMS: atom_id res chain seq x y z
N MET A 1 -9.08 -32.12 31.68
CA MET A 1 -8.89 -30.73 31.21
C MET A 1 -7.53 -30.66 30.53
N THR A 2 -7.49 -30.78 29.21
CA THR A 2 -6.26 -30.71 28.42
C THR A 2 -6.09 -29.30 27.89
N SER A 3 -5.25 -28.52 28.53
CA SER A 3 -4.81 -27.21 28.04
C SER A 3 -3.99 -27.42 26.77
N LEU A 4 -4.56 -27.05 25.63
CA LEU A 4 -3.85 -26.98 24.35
C LEU A 4 -2.86 -25.81 24.44
N THR A 5 -1.61 -26.10 24.78
CA THR A 5 -0.48 -25.21 24.53
C THR A 5 -0.28 -25.15 23.02
N THR A 6 -0.90 -24.17 22.37
CA THR A 6 -0.60 -23.78 20.99
C THR A 6 0.89 -23.43 20.91
N THR A 7 1.66 -24.32 20.30
CA THR A 7 3.10 -24.15 20.07
C THR A 7 3.29 -22.96 19.14
N TYR A 8 3.68 -21.82 19.71
CA TYR A 8 4.10 -20.62 18.98
C TYR A 8 5.32 -20.96 18.12
N ASN A 9 5.21 -20.82 16.80
CA ASN A 9 6.25 -21.23 15.85
C ASN A 9 6.97 -20.00 15.26
N PRO A 10 8.09 -19.56 15.85
CA PRO A 10 8.75 -18.28 15.53
C PRO A 10 9.33 -18.20 14.10
N ILE A 11 9.39 -19.33 13.40
CA ILE A 11 9.89 -19.44 12.01
C ILE A 11 8.88 -18.82 11.03
N ASN A 12 7.57 -18.98 11.25
CA ASN A 12 6.54 -18.41 10.38
C ASN A 12 6.45 -16.88 10.51
N GLU A 13 6.73 -16.33 11.69
CA GLU A 13 6.55 -14.90 11.95
C GLU A 13 7.70 -14.05 11.44
N ARG A 14 8.94 -14.55 11.46
CA ARG A 14 10.06 -13.88 10.79
C ARG A 14 9.86 -13.83 9.28
N GLN A 15 9.32 -14.91 8.70
CA GLN A 15 8.95 -14.93 7.29
C GLN A 15 7.81 -13.95 6.99
N LEU A 16 6.80 -13.87 7.86
CA LEU A 16 5.71 -12.91 7.74
C LEU A 16 6.22 -11.46 7.77
N LEU A 17 7.05 -11.10 8.74
CA LEU A 17 7.65 -9.77 8.84
C LEU A 17 8.52 -9.42 7.63
N SER A 18 9.28 -10.40 7.10
CA SER A 18 10.04 -10.20 5.86
C SER A 18 9.13 -9.96 4.66
N SER A 19 8.04 -10.74 4.52
CA SER A 19 7.06 -10.57 3.45
C SER A 19 6.38 -9.21 3.53
N LEU A 20 6.02 -8.76 4.73
CA LEU A 20 5.39 -7.45 4.96
C LEU A 20 6.33 -6.30 4.62
N ARG A 21 7.63 -6.46 4.92
CA ARG A 21 8.67 -5.49 4.53
C ARG A 21 8.81 -5.41 3.02
N ASP A 22 8.86 -6.55 2.35
CA ASP A 22 8.96 -6.62 0.89
C ASP A 22 7.73 -6.01 0.21
N GLU A 23 6.54 -6.28 0.73
CA GLU A 23 5.27 -5.71 0.25
C GLU A 23 5.24 -4.18 0.42
N LEU A 24 5.74 -3.67 1.54
CA LEU A 24 5.84 -2.22 1.78
C LEU A 24 6.85 -1.56 0.84
N SER A 25 7.95 -2.26 0.52
CA SER A 25 8.91 -1.84 -0.51
C SER A 25 8.27 -1.81 -1.91
N LEU A 26 7.43 -2.81 -2.23
CA LEU A 26 6.67 -2.87 -3.47
C LEU A 26 5.72 -1.66 -3.60
N TYR A 27 5.00 -1.30 -2.53
CA TYR A 27 4.13 -0.12 -2.54
C TYR A 27 4.89 1.20 -2.76
N GLN A 28 6.12 1.30 -2.24
CA GLN A 28 7.00 2.43 -2.51
C GLN A 28 7.41 2.51 -3.97
N GLU A 29 7.80 1.37 -4.55
CA GLU A 29 8.23 1.31 -5.94
C GLU A 29 7.07 1.58 -6.89
N GLU A 30 5.91 0.94 -6.68
CA GLU A 30 4.70 1.18 -7.46
C GLU A 30 4.30 2.65 -7.42
N SER A 31 4.26 3.27 -6.23
CA SER A 31 3.88 4.68 -6.12
C SER A 31 4.84 5.61 -6.88
N ARG A 32 6.15 5.33 -6.85
CA ARG A 32 7.14 6.07 -7.65
C ARG A 32 6.95 5.86 -9.15
N PHE A 33 6.65 4.63 -9.56
CA PHE A 33 6.41 4.27 -10.95
C PHE A 33 5.19 5.02 -11.51
N PHE A 34 4.05 4.96 -10.83
CA PHE A 34 2.84 5.68 -11.26
C PHE A 34 3.03 7.19 -11.27
N HIS A 35 3.75 7.75 -10.30
CA HIS A 35 4.09 9.17 -10.31
C HIS A 35 4.90 9.57 -11.55
N ARG A 36 5.88 8.74 -11.98
CA ARG A 36 6.64 9.00 -13.20
C ARG A 36 5.78 8.90 -14.46
N ILE A 37 4.88 7.91 -14.53
CA ILE A 37 3.98 7.75 -15.67
C ILE A 37 3.04 8.95 -15.78
N LEU A 38 2.37 9.32 -14.69
CA LEU A 38 1.43 10.44 -14.66
C LEU A 38 2.11 11.77 -15.02
N ARG A 39 3.35 11.99 -14.56
CA ARG A 39 4.13 13.19 -14.94
C ARG A 39 4.53 13.22 -16.41
N LYS A 40 4.76 12.06 -17.03
CA LYS A 40 5.10 11.95 -18.45
C LYS A 40 3.87 11.99 -19.35
N ALA A 41 2.69 11.69 -18.82
CA ALA A 41 1.46 11.74 -19.56
C ALA A 41 1.12 13.21 -19.88
N GLN A 42 1.35 13.59 -21.12
CA GLN A 42 0.82 14.83 -21.68
C GLN A 42 -0.57 14.55 -22.21
N LEU A 43 -1.61 14.97 -21.48
CA LEU A 43 -2.98 14.85 -21.94
C LEU A 43 -3.43 16.16 -22.61
N SER A 44 -4.16 16.02 -23.72
CA SER A 44 -4.73 17.17 -24.42
C SER A 44 -5.98 17.65 -23.68
N GLY A 45 -5.86 18.75 -22.93
CA GLY A 45 -6.99 19.44 -22.31
C GLY A 45 -6.79 19.76 -20.82
N LYS A 46 -7.12 21.01 -20.43
CA LYS A 46 -6.96 21.52 -19.05
C LYS A 46 -7.64 20.64 -17.99
N SER A 47 -8.85 20.16 -18.25
CA SER A 47 -9.59 19.31 -17.30
C SER A 47 -8.93 17.94 -17.07
N LYS A 48 -8.27 17.36 -18.08
CA LYS A 48 -7.54 16.09 -17.94
C LYS A 48 -6.22 16.30 -17.18
N GLN A 49 -5.56 17.43 -17.43
CA GLN A 49 -4.35 17.81 -16.70
C GLN A 49 -4.63 17.99 -15.20
N GLU A 50 -5.72 18.67 -14.84
CA GLU A 50 -6.14 18.86 -13.44
C GLU A 50 -6.41 17.52 -12.73
N LYS A 51 -7.00 16.54 -13.43
CA LYS A 51 -7.20 15.18 -12.89
C LYS A 51 -5.88 14.44 -12.67
N ILE A 52 -4.93 14.54 -13.60
CA ILE A 52 -3.58 13.98 -13.42
C ILE A 52 -2.89 14.63 -12.22
N ASP A 53 -2.95 15.95 -12.10
CA ASP A 53 -2.36 16.68 -10.98
C ASP A 53 -3.00 16.26 -9.64
N SER A 54 -4.32 16.04 -9.62
CA SER A 54 -5.03 15.48 -8.47
C SER A 54 -4.54 14.06 -8.11
N LEU A 55 -4.35 13.18 -9.10
CA LEU A 55 -3.81 11.83 -8.89
C LEU A 55 -2.37 11.85 -8.39
N ILE A 56 -1.55 12.77 -8.89
CA ILE A 56 -0.18 13.00 -8.44
C ILE A 56 -0.17 13.44 -6.97
N CYS A 57 -1.02 14.40 -6.60
CA CYS A 57 -1.18 14.85 -5.21
C CYS A 57 -1.64 13.71 -4.29
N ARG A 58 -2.59 12.88 -4.72
CA ARG A 58 -3.06 11.71 -3.95
C ARG A 58 -1.97 10.64 -3.78
N LEU A 59 -1.13 10.41 -4.80
CA LEU A 59 0.05 9.54 -4.68
C LEU A 59 1.09 10.11 -3.73
N ALA A 60 1.32 11.42 -3.75
CA ALA A 60 2.23 12.09 -2.83
C ALA A 60 1.73 11.98 -1.38
N ALA A 61 0.44 12.23 -1.15
CA ALA A 61 -0.22 12.07 0.15
C ALA A 61 -0.10 10.63 0.66
N PHE A 62 -0.39 9.63 -0.18
CA PHE A 62 -0.19 8.22 0.17
C PHE A 62 1.25 7.93 0.61
N ARG A 63 2.24 8.49 -0.09
CA ARG A 63 3.66 8.30 0.26
C ARG A 63 4.10 9.01 1.53
N GLN A 64 3.50 10.15 1.86
CA GLN A 64 3.89 10.96 3.02
C GLN A 64 3.12 10.59 4.28
N GLU A 65 1.87 10.13 4.15
CA GLU A 65 0.99 9.87 5.28
C GLU A 65 0.87 8.37 5.57
N THR A 66 0.65 7.54 4.54
CA THR A 66 0.32 6.12 4.74
C THR A 66 1.58 5.26 4.91
N LEU A 67 2.58 5.43 4.04
CA LEU A 67 3.80 4.61 4.07
C LEU A 67 4.64 4.78 5.35
N PRO A 68 4.89 6.00 5.87
CA PRO A 68 5.66 6.16 7.10
C PRO A 68 4.92 5.59 8.33
N GLY A 69 3.59 5.68 8.35
CA GLY A 69 2.75 5.06 9.36
C GLY A 69 2.90 3.54 9.40
N LEU A 70 2.85 2.90 8.23
CA LEU A 70 3.09 1.46 8.10
C LEU A 70 4.53 1.08 8.45
N GLN A 71 5.54 1.87 8.06
CA GLN A 71 6.92 1.60 8.46
C GLN A 71 7.15 1.72 9.97
N LYS A 72 6.46 2.67 10.62
CA LYS A 72 6.51 2.84 12.08
C LYS A 72 5.81 1.66 12.76
N ALA A 73 4.64 1.25 12.27
CA ALA A 73 3.91 0.11 12.79
C ALA A 73 4.69 -1.21 12.60
N LEU A 74 5.37 -1.41 11.47
CA LEU A 74 6.25 -2.56 11.25
C LEU A 74 7.42 -2.58 12.24
N ARG A 75 8.05 -1.43 12.52
CA ARG A 75 9.10 -1.32 13.54
C ARG A 75 8.59 -1.54 14.96
N SER A 76 7.38 -1.08 15.26
CA SER A 76 6.72 -1.36 16.55
C SER A 76 6.41 -2.85 16.70
N LEU A 77 5.99 -3.51 15.62
CA LEU A 77 5.74 -4.96 15.61
C LEU A 77 7.04 -5.75 15.82
N ASP A 78 8.14 -5.33 15.20
CA ASP A 78 9.48 -5.90 15.40
C ASP A 78 9.99 -5.70 16.84
N GLY A 79 9.81 -4.50 17.40
CA GLY A 79 10.29 -4.13 18.75
C GLY A 79 9.46 -4.66 19.92
N GLN A 80 8.12 -4.72 19.79
CA GLN A 80 7.24 -5.26 20.84
C GLN A 80 7.22 -6.79 20.91
N ASN A 81 7.73 -7.47 19.88
CA ASN A 81 7.85 -8.93 19.88
C ASN A 81 8.86 -9.47 20.93
N SER A 82 9.64 -8.59 21.58
CA SER A 82 10.51 -8.96 22.70
C SER A 82 9.78 -8.97 24.05
N ASN A 83 8.61 -8.34 24.19
CA ASN A 83 7.84 -8.30 25.43
C ASN A 83 6.34 -8.03 25.15
N SER A 84 5.52 -9.09 25.21
CA SER A 84 4.04 -9.06 25.27
C SER A 84 3.29 -8.64 23.99
N THR A 85 2.45 -9.52 23.45
CA THR A 85 1.60 -9.19 22.29
C THR A 85 0.14 -9.57 22.52
N THR A 86 -0.56 -8.74 23.29
CA THR A 86 -2.03 -8.62 23.26
C THR A 86 -2.33 -7.14 23.21
N ALA A 87 -3.06 -6.67 22.18
CA ALA A 87 -3.63 -5.33 22.22
C ALA A 87 -4.79 -5.32 23.23
N ASP A 88 -5.12 -4.15 23.76
CA ASP A 88 -6.14 -3.88 24.80
C ASP A 88 -7.57 -4.38 24.44
N HIS A 89 -7.78 -4.88 23.22
CA HIS A 89 -9.06 -5.41 22.70
C HIS A 89 -9.00 -6.87 22.22
N GLY A 90 -7.96 -7.63 22.59
CA GLY A 90 -7.85 -9.06 22.24
C GLY A 90 -7.48 -9.36 20.78
N LEU A 91 -7.30 -8.34 19.93
CA LEU A 91 -6.76 -8.48 18.59
C LEU A 91 -5.23 -8.50 18.62
N SER A 92 -4.61 -9.36 17.81
CA SER A 92 -3.16 -9.35 17.63
C SER A 92 -2.74 -8.07 16.90
N GLN A 93 -1.68 -7.41 17.35
CA GLN A 93 -1.13 -6.24 16.66
C GLN A 93 -0.74 -6.53 15.21
N VAL A 94 -0.39 -7.79 14.92
CA VAL A 94 -0.16 -8.27 13.55
C VAL A 94 -1.42 -8.12 12.70
N ALA A 95 -2.60 -8.46 13.24
CA ALA A 95 -3.86 -8.38 12.50
C ALA A 95 -4.24 -6.93 12.18
N LEU A 96 -4.07 -6.00 13.13
CA LEU A 96 -4.29 -4.57 12.90
C LEU A 96 -3.31 -4.01 11.86
N PHE A 97 -2.05 -4.47 11.89
CA PHE A 97 -1.06 -4.08 10.89
C PHE A 97 -1.41 -4.60 9.49
N SER A 98 -1.81 -5.87 9.38
CA SER A 98 -2.27 -6.47 8.12
C SER A 98 -3.51 -5.75 7.56
N GLU A 99 -4.46 -5.35 8.41
CA GLU A 99 -5.61 -4.56 7.99
C GLU A 99 -5.18 -3.19 7.44
N GLY A 100 -4.23 -2.52 8.10
CA GLY A 100 -3.64 -1.27 7.61
C GLY A 100 -2.92 -1.42 6.26
N MET A 101 -2.24 -2.54 6.05
CA MET A 101 -1.61 -2.88 4.76
C MET A 101 -2.64 -3.10 3.66
N GLU A 102 -3.72 -3.84 3.94
CA GLU A 102 -4.80 -4.07 2.97
C GLU A 102 -5.58 -2.79 2.63
N GLU A 103 -5.78 -1.89 3.59
CA GLU A 103 -6.34 -0.57 3.32
C GLU A 103 -5.41 0.28 2.43
N ALA A 104 -4.10 0.27 2.71
CA ALA A 104 -3.13 0.95 1.88
C ALA A 104 -3.10 0.40 0.44
N ARG A 105 -3.18 -0.93 0.31
CA ARG A 105 -3.30 -1.63 -0.97
C ARG A 105 -4.54 -1.21 -1.74
N ARG A 106 -5.70 -1.13 -1.07
CA ARG A 106 -6.95 -0.67 -1.68
C ARG A 106 -6.85 0.77 -2.19
N ARG A 107 -6.29 1.68 -1.39
CA ARG A 107 -6.08 3.08 -1.79
C ARG A 107 -5.17 3.21 -3.00
N LEU A 108 -4.05 2.49 -2.99
CA LEU A 108 -3.11 2.48 -4.11
C LEU A 108 -3.79 1.91 -5.37
N ASN A 109 -4.50 0.79 -5.26
CA ASN A 109 -5.21 0.18 -6.38
C ASN A 109 -6.31 1.09 -6.95
N MET A 110 -7.00 1.86 -6.11
CA MET A 110 -7.99 2.83 -6.57
C MET A 110 -7.33 3.93 -7.42
N ILE A 111 -6.23 4.50 -6.92
CA ILE A 111 -5.47 5.53 -7.66
C ILE A 111 -4.90 4.95 -8.96
N LYS A 112 -4.40 3.71 -8.95
CA LYS A 112 -3.92 3.01 -10.15
C LYS A 112 -5.02 2.86 -11.20
N LYS A 113 -6.20 2.38 -10.81
CA LYS A 113 -7.35 2.22 -11.72
C LYS A 113 -7.79 3.55 -12.32
N GLU A 114 -7.84 4.61 -11.52
CA GLU A 114 -8.15 5.95 -12.00
C GLU A 114 -7.08 6.47 -12.96
N ALA A 115 -5.79 6.32 -12.61
CA ALA A 115 -4.67 6.68 -13.48
C ALA A 115 -4.73 5.95 -14.82
N PHE A 116 -4.94 4.63 -14.82
CA PHE A 116 -5.08 3.87 -16.06
C PHE A 116 -6.29 4.30 -16.87
N ARG A 117 -7.43 4.59 -16.24
CA ARG A 117 -8.63 5.08 -16.94
C ARG A 117 -8.37 6.39 -17.66
N GLU A 118 -7.74 7.36 -16.99
CA GLU A 118 -7.44 8.66 -17.58
C GLU A 118 -6.36 8.55 -18.68
N LEU A 119 -5.35 7.70 -18.50
CA LEU A 119 -4.34 7.41 -19.54
C LEU A 119 -4.92 6.66 -20.75
N SER A 120 -5.85 5.73 -20.53
CA SER A 120 -6.49 4.94 -21.59
C SER A 120 -7.52 5.73 -22.39
N SER A 121 -8.12 6.77 -21.80
CA SER A 121 -9.10 7.63 -22.49
C SER A 121 -8.49 8.48 -23.61
N ASP A 122 -7.15 8.60 -23.70
CA ASP A 122 -6.45 9.25 -24.81
C ASP A 122 -6.02 8.28 -25.92
N ILE A 123 -6.20 6.96 -25.73
CA ILE A 123 -6.10 5.98 -26.82
C ILE A 123 -7.42 6.05 -27.57
N ILE A 124 -7.57 7.08 -28.39
CA ILE A 124 -8.53 7.05 -29.51
C ILE A 124 -8.19 5.78 -30.28
N PRO A 125 -9.13 4.82 -30.46
CA PRO A 125 -8.88 3.76 -31.42
C PRO A 125 -8.70 4.48 -32.74
N THR A 126 -7.47 4.48 -33.27
CA THR A 126 -7.22 4.86 -34.65
C THR A 126 -8.19 4.03 -35.48
N SER A 127 -9.20 4.69 -36.04
CA SER A 127 -10.11 4.09 -37.00
C SER A 127 -9.26 3.75 -38.22
N ILE A 128 -8.77 2.52 -38.26
CA ILE A 128 -8.10 1.97 -39.43
C ILE A 128 -9.22 1.41 -40.31
N TRP A 129 -9.73 2.29 -41.19
CA TRP A 129 -10.58 2.02 -42.36
C TRP A 129 -11.99 1.47 -42.11
#